data_AF-A0A6I3N7E5-F1
#
_entry.id   AF-A0A6I3N7E5-F1
#
_cell.length_a   1.000
_cell.length_b   1.000
_cell.length_c   1.000
_cell.angle_alpha   90.00
_cell.angle_beta   90.00
_cell.angle_gamma   90.00
#
_symmetry.space_group_name_H-M   'P 1'
#
loop_
_entity.id
_entity.type
_entity.pdbx_description
1 polymer ?
#
loop_
_entity_poly.entity_id
_entity_poly.type
_entity_poly.pdbx_seq_one_letter_code
_entity_poly.pdbx_strand_id
1 'polypeptide(L)'
;MNTTPSIDELLEGLIFALSDEILPYLTNEKSQATAVMMQSVIQELRQVLPVFDTYIAEEHNQMTKVLRDVAALVGSINGDAAQRIGERGATLGAIADVSVPEKNDVANAHRALGFALQETLRDLDELQRKGFTVADDALDAVRSYLYPSFVRYANTVSVEGGMVGRG
;
A
#
# COMPACT_ATOMS: atom_id res chain seq x y z
N MET A 1 -9.17 29.67 -13.92
CA MET A 1 -10.20 28.60 -13.95
C MET A 1 -11.43 29.08 -13.19
N ASN A 2 -12.64 28.88 -13.74
CA ASN A 2 -13.91 29.31 -13.13
C ASN A 2 -14.53 28.23 -12.21
N THR A 3 -13.77 27.19 -11.89
CA THR A 3 -14.15 26.04 -11.06
C THR A 3 -12.96 25.64 -10.20
N THR A 4 -13.21 24.93 -9.11
CA THR A 4 -12.14 24.30 -8.32
C THR A 4 -11.43 23.28 -9.21
N PRO A 5 -10.11 23.41 -9.43
CA PRO A 5 -9.35 22.43 -10.19
C PRO A 5 -9.34 21.08 -9.46
N SER A 6 -9.41 20.00 -10.22
CA SER A 6 -9.12 18.66 -9.74
C SER A 6 -7.64 18.52 -9.36
N ILE A 7 -7.32 17.49 -8.55
CA ILE A 7 -5.92 17.21 -8.18
C ILE A 7 -5.09 16.87 -9.42
N ASP A 8 -5.64 16.16 -10.41
CA ASP A 8 -4.93 15.87 -11.67
C ASP A 8 -4.58 17.15 -12.44
N GLU A 9 -5.52 18.09 -12.55
CA GLU A 9 -5.29 19.38 -13.21
C GLU A 9 -4.22 20.22 -12.48
N LEU A 10 -4.15 20.14 -11.14
CA LEU A 10 -3.09 20.80 -10.37
C LEU A 10 -1.71 20.16 -10.62
N LEU A 11 -1.64 18.83 -10.69
CA LEU A 11 -0.39 18.11 -10.99
C LEU A 11 0.07 18.36 -12.43
N GLU A 12 -0.86 18.42 -13.37
CA GLU A 12 -0.59 18.82 -14.75
C GLU A 12 -0.01 20.23 -14.82
N GLY A 13 -0.61 21.19 -14.12
CA GLY A 13 -0.09 22.54 -14.00
C GLY A 13 1.33 22.60 -13.42
N LEU A 14 1.64 21.72 -12.45
CA LEU A 14 2.99 21.63 -11.89
C LEU A 14 4.02 21.10 -12.89
N ILE A 15 3.65 20.10 -13.71
CA ILE A 15 4.50 19.62 -14.81
C ILE A 15 4.78 20.75 -15.80
N PHE A 16 3.77 21.53 -16.17
CA PHE A 16 3.94 22.69 -17.05
C PHE A 16 4.87 23.75 -16.44
N ALA A 17 4.70 24.10 -15.17
CA ALA A 17 5.58 25.03 -14.49
C ALA A 17 7.04 24.53 -14.47
N LEU A 18 7.26 23.23 -14.25
CA LEU A 18 8.59 22.63 -14.30
C LEU A 18 9.19 22.72 -15.72
N SER A 19 8.42 22.47 -16.77
CA SER A 19 8.85 22.50 -18.17
C SER A 19 9.15 23.90 -18.68
N ASP A 20 8.25 24.84 -18.44
CA ASP A 20 8.24 26.12 -19.15
C ASP A 20 8.82 27.26 -18.29
N GLU A 21 8.73 27.15 -16.96
CA GLU A 21 9.13 28.23 -16.04
C GLU A 21 10.39 27.92 -15.24
N ILE A 22 10.76 26.64 -15.09
CA ILE A 22 11.92 26.23 -14.26
C ILE A 22 13.05 25.70 -15.13
N LEU A 23 12.81 24.61 -15.87
CA LEU A 23 13.84 23.92 -16.67
C LEU A 23 14.68 24.85 -17.57
N PRO A 24 14.11 25.83 -18.30
CA PRO A 24 14.88 26.71 -19.20
C PRO A 24 15.90 27.59 -18.48
N TYR A 25 15.70 27.83 -17.18
CA TYR A 25 16.55 28.70 -16.37
C TYR A 25 17.58 27.92 -15.53
N LEU A 26 17.50 26.59 -15.53
CA LEU A 26 18.49 25.74 -14.87
C LEU A 26 19.71 25.59 -15.78
N THR A 27 20.88 26.02 -15.28
CA THR A 27 22.14 25.96 -16.04
C THR A 27 23.04 24.78 -15.64
N ASN A 28 22.74 24.12 -14.52
CA ASN A 28 23.46 22.97 -14.03
C ASN A 28 22.75 21.67 -14.45
N GLU A 29 23.46 20.78 -15.13
CA GLU A 29 22.95 19.49 -15.62
C GLU A 29 22.31 18.63 -14.51
N LYS A 30 22.87 18.63 -13.29
CA LYS A 30 22.27 17.90 -12.15
C LYS A 30 20.94 18.50 -11.73
N SER A 31 20.82 19.82 -11.78
CA SER A 31 19.57 20.51 -11.46
C SER A 31 18.51 20.23 -12.53
N GLN A 32 18.89 20.24 -13.81
CA GLN A 32 18.01 19.85 -14.92
C GLN A 32 17.54 18.39 -14.78
N ALA A 33 18.47 17.46 -14.56
CA ALA A 33 18.13 16.05 -14.33
C ALA A 33 17.20 15.87 -13.11
N THR A 34 17.43 16.64 -12.05
CA THR A 34 16.56 16.63 -10.86
C THR A 34 15.14 17.12 -11.17
N ALA A 35 15.00 18.19 -11.94
CA ALA A 35 13.70 18.69 -12.37
C ALA A 35 12.95 17.68 -13.26
N VAL A 36 13.66 16.99 -14.17
CA VAL A 36 13.08 15.91 -14.99
C VAL A 36 12.65 14.73 -14.12
N MET A 37 13.46 14.30 -13.15
CA MET A 37 13.08 13.25 -12.19
C MET A 37 11.83 13.64 -11.38
N MET A 38 11.71 14.91 -10.98
CA MET A 38 10.50 15.41 -10.32
C MET A 38 9.27 15.32 -11.23
N GLN A 39 9.41 15.66 -12.52
CA GLN A 39 8.32 15.51 -13.50
C GLN A 39 7.90 14.04 -13.66
N SER A 40 8.84 13.10 -13.73
CA SER A 40 8.54 11.66 -13.78
C SER A 40 7.71 11.22 -12.56
N VAL A 41 8.13 11.60 -11.35
CA VAL A 41 7.38 11.27 -10.11
C VAL A 41 5.97 11.87 -10.13
N ILE A 42 5.82 13.12 -10.59
CA ILE A 42 4.49 13.75 -10.69
C ILE A 42 3.63 13.01 -11.72
N GLN A 43 4.21 12.59 -12.85
CA GLN A 43 3.50 11.85 -13.88
C GLN A 43 3.06 10.46 -13.39
N GLU A 44 3.88 9.76 -12.61
CA GLU A 44 3.50 8.51 -11.94
C GLU A 44 2.30 8.72 -10.99
N LEU A 45 2.32 9.80 -10.19
CA LEU A 45 1.20 10.13 -9.31
C LEU A 45 -0.10 10.36 -10.07
N ARG A 46 -0.05 11.07 -11.21
CA ARG A 46 -1.21 11.27 -12.10
C ARG A 46 -1.77 9.95 -12.63
N GLN A 47 -0.92 8.99 -12.97
CA GLN A 47 -1.35 7.67 -13.45
C GLN A 47 -2.04 6.84 -12.35
N VAL A 48 -1.62 6.98 -11.09
CA VAL A 48 -2.15 6.22 -9.95
C VAL A 48 -3.43 6.82 -9.39
N LEU A 49 -3.58 8.15 -9.41
CA LEU A 49 -4.72 8.86 -8.81
C LEU A 49 -6.10 8.28 -9.16
N PRO A 50 -6.43 7.95 -10.43
CA PRO A 50 -7.76 7.45 -10.79
C PRO A 50 -8.12 6.09 -10.17
N VAL A 51 -7.11 5.28 -9.82
CA VAL A 51 -7.29 3.92 -9.31
C VAL A 51 -6.94 3.78 -7.82
N PHE A 52 -6.39 4.83 -7.21
CA PHE A 52 -5.88 4.81 -5.84
C PHE A 52 -6.95 4.41 -4.82
N ASP A 53 -8.13 5.03 -4.89
CA ASP A 53 -9.24 4.73 -3.98
C ASP A 53 -9.75 3.28 -4.15
N THR A 54 -9.68 2.76 -5.38
CA THR A 54 -10.03 1.35 -5.67
C THR A 54 -9.02 0.42 -5.00
N TYR A 55 -7.72 0.71 -5.12
CA TYR A 55 -6.68 -0.09 -4.47
C TYR A 55 -6.77 -0.05 -2.95
N ILE A 56 -7.02 1.10 -2.34
CA ILE A 56 -7.16 1.21 -0.88
C ILE A 56 -8.34 0.37 -0.38
N ALA A 57 -9.49 0.45 -1.05
CA ALA A 57 -10.68 -0.30 -0.66
C ALA A 57 -10.50 -1.82 -0.85
N GLU A 58 -9.93 -2.24 -1.99
CA GLU A 58 -9.62 -3.66 -2.24
C GLU A 58 -8.63 -4.20 -1.21
N GLU A 59 -7.55 -3.45 -0.94
CA GLU A 59 -6.58 -3.84 0.07
C GLU A 59 -7.19 -3.90 1.45
N HIS A 60 -8.00 -2.90 1.84
CA HIS A 60 -8.72 -2.91 3.11
C HIS A 60 -9.54 -4.20 3.28
N ASN A 61 -10.38 -4.53 2.31
CA ASN A 61 -11.26 -5.71 2.38
C ASN A 61 -10.45 -7.02 2.41
N GLN A 62 -9.32 -7.05 1.71
CA GLN A 62 -8.42 -8.20 1.79
C GLN A 62 -7.72 -8.31 3.14
N MET A 63 -7.31 -7.19 3.75
CA MET A 63 -6.71 -7.18 5.09
C MET A 63 -7.68 -7.69 6.15
N THR A 64 -8.94 -7.25 6.14
CA THR A 64 -9.96 -7.72 7.10
C THR A 64 -10.21 -9.22 6.94
N LYS A 65 -10.27 -9.71 5.69
CA LYS A 65 -10.38 -11.14 5.39
C LYS A 65 -9.19 -11.95 5.93
N VAL A 66 -7.97 -11.53 5.66
CA VAL A 66 -6.76 -12.25 6.10
C VAL A 66 -6.69 -12.33 7.62
N LEU A 67 -7.04 -11.26 8.33
CA LEU A 67 -7.10 -11.30 9.80
C LEU A 67 -8.12 -12.32 10.32
N ARG A 68 -9.29 -12.46 9.67
CA ARG A 68 -10.28 -13.49 10.00
C ARG A 68 -9.77 -14.90 9.70
N ASP A 69 -9.20 -15.10 8.52
CA ASP A 69 -8.71 -16.41 8.06
C ASP A 69 -7.58 -16.91 8.96
N VAL A 70 -6.63 -16.05 9.31
CA VAL A 70 -5.53 -16.37 10.24
C VAL A 70 -6.05 -16.66 11.64
N ALA A 71 -7.00 -15.87 12.16
CA ALA A 71 -7.63 -16.13 13.45
C ALA A 71 -8.37 -17.47 13.49
N ALA A 72 -9.04 -17.84 12.41
CA ALA A 72 -9.72 -19.13 12.29
C ALA A 72 -8.71 -20.30 12.30
N LEU A 73 -7.57 -20.15 11.63
CA LEU A 73 -6.52 -21.18 11.58
C LEU A 73 -5.89 -21.43 12.95
N VAL A 74 -5.57 -20.38 13.72
CA VAL A 74 -4.90 -20.53 15.02
C VAL A 74 -5.87 -20.73 16.19
N GLY A 75 -7.18 -20.67 15.96
CA GLY A 75 -8.21 -20.64 17.02
C GLY A 75 -8.28 -21.88 17.92
N SER A 76 -7.64 -22.99 17.53
CA SER A 76 -7.53 -24.21 18.36
C SER A 76 -6.31 -24.21 19.30
N ILE A 77 -5.40 -23.24 19.15
CA ILE A 77 -4.18 -23.15 19.95
C ILE A 77 -4.47 -22.41 21.26
N ASN A 78 -4.14 -23.05 22.38
CA ASN A 78 -4.17 -22.39 23.69
C ASN A 78 -2.85 -21.64 23.92
N GLY A 79 -2.90 -20.31 23.91
CA GLY A 79 -1.77 -19.45 24.27
C GLY A 79 -2.01 -17.97 23.96
N ASP A 80 -1.30 -17.09 24.67
CA ASP A 80 -1.50 -15.63 24.60
C ASP A 80 -1.39 -15.08 23.18
N ALA A 81 -0.46 -15.58 22.36
CA ALA A 81 -0.29 -15.15 20.97
C ALA A 81 -1.50 -15.53 20.10
N ALA A 82 -2.02 -16.75 20.25
CA ALA A 82 -3.22 -17.19 19.53
C ALA A 82 -4.46 -16.40 19.97
N GLN A 83 -4.55 -16.06 21.27
CA GLN A 83 -5.61 -15.19 21.78
C GLN A 83 -5.55 -13.80 21.16
N ARG A 84 -4.38 -13.15 21.14
CA ARG A 84 -4.20 -11.82 20.50
C ARG A 84 -4.57 -11.83 19.03
N ILE A 85 -4.18 -12.88 18.30
CA ILE A 85 -4.58 -13.07 16.89
C ILE A 85 -6.11 -13.21 16.78
N GLY A 86 -6.72 -14.02 17.65
CA GLY A 86 -8.18 -14.18 17.72
C GLY A 86 -8.92 -12.86 17.98
N GLU A 87 -8.45 -12.06 18.93
CA GLU A 87 -9.00 -10.74 19.24
C GLU A 87 -8.87 -9.78 18.05
N ARG A 88 -7.74 -9.77 17.33
CA ARG A 88 -7.58 -8.97 16.10
C ARG A 88 -8.52 -9.43 14.99
N GLY A 89 -8.71 -10.73 14.81
CA GLY A 89 -9.67 -11.28 13.84
C GLY A 89 -11.12 -10.92 14.18
N ALA A 90 -11.49 -10.92 15.46
CA ALA A 90 -12.84 -10.61 15.92
C ALA A 90 -13.17 -9.10 15.91
N THR A 91 -12.16 -8.24 16.00
CA THR A 91 -12.33 -6.78 16.02
C THR A 91 -12.09 -6.18 14.64
N LEU A 92 -10.84 -6.16 14.20
CA LEU A 92 -10.40 -5.55 12.95
C LEU A 92 -10.78 -6.40 11.73
N GLY A 93 -10.74 -7.74 11.87
CA GLY A 93 -11.21 -8.64 10.82
C GLY A 93 -12.73 -8.59 10.61
N ALA A 94 -13.49 -8.12 11.59
CA ALA A 94 -14.95 -7.99 11.52
C ALA A 94 -15.43 -6.66 10.93
N ILE A 95 -14.51 -5.76 10.57
CA ILE A 95 -14.86 -4.51 9.87
C ILE A 95 -15.53 -4.87 8.54
N ALA A 96 -16.64 -4.20 8.24
CA ALA A 96 -17.42 -4.44 7.03
C ALA A 96 -16.64 -4.01 5.79
N ASP A 97 -16.78 -4.79 4.71
CA ASP A 97 -16.16 -4.49 3.43
C ASP A 97 -16.64 -3.14 2.91
N VAL A 98 -15.71 -2.36 2.36
CA VAL A 98 -15.98 -1.06 1.77
C VAL A 98 -16.23 -1.20 0.27
N SER A 99 -17.25 -0.51 -0.24
CA SER A 99 -17.59 -0.49 -1.67
C SER A 99 -16.70 0.49 -2.44
N VAL A 100 -16.32 0.11 -3.65
CA VAL A 100 -15.65 1.00 -4.62
C VAL A 100 -16.70 1.76 -5.46
N PRO A 101 -16.56 3.08 -5.71
CA PRO A 101 -15.59 3.99 -5.10
C PRO A 101 -15.98 4.37 -3.66
N GLU A 102 -14.97 4.64 -2.83
CA GLU A 102 -15.17 4.98 -1.42
C GLU A 102 -15.87 6.32 -1.22
N LYS A 103 -16.74 6.37 -0.19
CA LYS A 103 -17.40 7.60 0.25
C LYS A 103 -16.96 8.07 1.64
N ASN A 104 -16.09 7.31 2.33
CA ASN A 104 -15.69 7.52 3.73
C ASN A 104 -14.16 7.60 3.87
N ASP A 105 -13.67 8.13 5.01
CA ASP A 105 -12.24 8.18 5.36
C ASP A 105 -11.68 6.78 5.70
N VAL A 106 -11.31 6.01 4.67
CA VAL A 106 -10.76 4.65 4.86
C VAL A 106 -9.26 4.64 5.07
N ALA A 107 -8.57 5.76 4.81
CA ALA A 107 -7.13 5.86 5.01
C ALA A 107 -6.72 5.54 6.45
N ASN A 108 -7.46 6.04 7.44
CA ASN A 108 -7.20 5.76 8.86
C ASN A 108 -7.46 4.29 9.23
N ALA A 109 -8.55 3.71 8.73
CA ALA A 109 -8.90 2.31 8.99
C ALA A 109 -7.92 1.35 8.31
N HIS A 110 -7.54 1.63 7.06
CA HIS A 110 -6.52 0.89 6.30
C HIS A 110 -5.17 0.92 7.00
N ARG A 111 -4.76 2.08 7.56
CA ARG A 111 -3.52 2.18 8.34
C ARG A 111 -3.53 1.30 9.59
N ALA A 112 -4.66 1.27 10.31
CA ALA A 112 -4.81 0.41 11.48
C ALA A 112 -4.71 -1.07 11.12
N LEU A 113 -5.31 -1.49 10.00
CA LEU A 113 -5.19 -2.85 9.46
C LEU A 113 -3.75 -3.20 9.08
N GLY A 114 -3.00 -2.26 8.50
CA GLY A 114 -1.57 -2.44 8.22
C GLY A 114 -0.73 -2.75 9.46
N PHE A 115 -0.95 -2.03 10.57
CA PHE A 115 -0.28 -2.33 11.83
C PHE A 115 -0.72 -3.68 12.41
N ALA A 116 -2.01 -4.02 12.33
CA ALA A 116 -2.53 -5.29 12.81
C ALA A 116 -1.92 -6.50 12.08
N LEU A 117 -1.63 -6.38 10.78
CA LEU A 117 -0.90 -7.41 10.03
C LEU A 117 0.54 -7.57 10.52
N GLN A 118 1.24 -6.47 10.81
CA GLN A 118 2.60 -6.53 11.37
C GLN A 118 2.64 -7.24 12.73
N GLU A 119 1.68 -6.92 13.61
CA GLU A 119 1.57 -7.59 14.90
C GLU A 119 1.18 -9.07 14.75
N THR A 120 0.34 -9.39 13.77
CA THR A 120 -0.03 -10.78 13.45
C THR A 120 1.19 -11.59 13.02
N LEU A 121 2.07 -11.03 12.18
CA LEU A 121 3.34 -11.68 11.83
C LEU A 121 4.22 -11.95 13.05
N ARG A 122 4.27 -11.01 14.00
CA ARG A 122 5.05 -11.17 15.25
C ARG A 122 4.48 -12.27 16.14
N ASP A 123 3.16 -12.34 16.26
CA ASP A 123 2.49 -13.36 17.08
C ASP A 123 2.58 -14.75 16.43
N LEU A 124 2.55 -14.84 15.09
CA LEU A 124 2.81 -16.08 14.36
C LEU A 124 4.25 -16.58 14.56
N ASP A 125 5.25 -15.70 14.51
CA ASP A 125 6.65 -16.05 14.84
C ASP A 125 6.79 -16.57 16.28
N GLU A 126 6.05 -15.99 17.25
CA GLU A 126 6.00 -16.51 18.61
C GLU A 126 5.44 -17.94 18.66
N LEU A 127 4.35 -18.22 17.94
CA LEU A 127 3.76 -19.55 17.86
C LEU A 127 4.68 -20.57 17.17
N GLN A 128 5.36 -20.18 16.08
CA GLN A 128 6.35 -21.01 15.40
C GLN A 128 7.50 -21.41 16.34
N ARG A 129 8.04 -20.46 17.12
CA ARG A 129 9.11 -20.74 18.09
C ARG A 129 8.67 -21.67 19.21
N LYS A 130 7.37 -21.70 19.53
CA LYS A 130 6.77 -22.64 20.48
C LYS A 130 6.47 -24.02 19.86
N GLY A 131 6.73 -24.20 18.56
CA GLY A 131 6.59 -25.48 17.86
C GLY A 131 5.19 -25.74 17.27
N PHE A 132 4.33 -24.72 17.18
CA PHE A 132 3.01 -24.88 16.57
C PHE A 132 3.11 -24.79 15.04
N THR A 133 3.05 -25.94 14.35
CA THR A 133 3.15 -26.01 12.87
C THR A 133 1.98 -25.33 12.15
N VAL A 134 0.82 -25.22 12.80
CA VAL A 134 -0.34 -24.46 12.28
C VAL A 134 -0.01 -22.97 12.05
N ALA A 135 1.01 -22.44 12.74
CA ALA A 135 1.48 -21.07 12.51
C ALA A 135 2.19 -20.93 11.16
N ASP A 136 2.77 -22.00 10.59
CA ASP A 136 3.35 -21.99 9.25
C ASP A 136 2.24 -21.82 8.19
N ASP A 137 1.16 -22.60 8.30
CA ASP A 137 0.00 -22.50 7.40
C ASP A 137 -0.65 -21.10 7.45
N ALA A 138 -0.77 -20.55 8.66
CA ALA A 138 -1.29 -19.20 8.87
C ALA A 138 -0.34 -18.12 8.31
N LEU A 139 0.97 -18.30 8.40
CA LEU A 139 1.96 -17.41 7.82
C LEU A 139 1.90 -17.42 6.29
N ASP A 140 1.67 -18.58 5.69
CA ASP A 140 1.50 -18.70 4.24
C ASP A 140 0.23 -18.03 3.72
N ALA A 141 -0.85 -18.01 4.52
CA ALA A 141 -2.04 -17.22 4.21
C ALA A 141 -1.74 -15.71 4.16
N VAL A 142 -0.97 -15.19 5.13
CA VAL A 142 -0.55 -13.78 5.14
C VAL A 142 0.39 -13.47 3.96
N ARG A 143 1.35 -14.35 3.66
CA ARG A 143 2.28 -14.19 2.53
C ARG A 143 1.55 -14.17 1.19
N SER A 144 0.58 -15.06 1.01
CA SER A 144 -0.23 -15.14 -0.22
C SER A 144 -0.99 -13.84 -0.47
N TYR A 145 -1.45 -13.18 0.58
CA TYR A 145 -2.06 -11.84 0.49
C TYR A 145 -1.05 -10.73 0.15
N LEU A 146 0.13 -10.73 0.76
CA LEU A 146 1.10 -9.65 0.55
C LEU A 146 1.80 -9.74 -0.83
N TYR A 147 1.90 -10.95 -1.41
CA TYR A 147 2.66 -11.20 -2.62
C TYR A 147 2.22 -10.37 -3.85
N PRO A 148 0.92 -10.26 -4.18
CA PRO A 148 0.46 -9.40 -5.27
C PRO A 148 0.85 -7.93 -5.11
N SER A 149 0.76 -7.38 -3.90
CA SER A 149 1.17 -5.99 -3.63
C SER A 149 2.67 -5.83 -3.79
N PHE A 150 3.49 -6.77 -3.31
CA PHE A 150 4.94 -6.75 -3.55
C PHE A 150 5.29 -6.79 -5.03
N VAL A 151 4.63 -7.65 -5.82
CA VAL A 151 4.85 -7.74 -7.27
C VAL A 151 4.39 -6.45 -7.97
N ARG A 152 3.26 -5.87 -7.56
CA ARG A 152 2.78 -4.59 -8.08
C ARG A 152 3.80 -3.48 -7.84
N TYR A 153 4.28 -3.32 -6.61
CA TYR A 153 5.31 -2.32 -6.26
C TYR A 153 6.64 -2.57 -6.98
N ALA A 154 7.09 -3.82 -7.08
CA ALA A 154 8.32 -4.16 -7.79
C ALA A 154 8.21 -3.84 -9.29
N ASN A 155 7.06 -4.12 -9.91
CA ASN A 155 6.82 -3.85 -11.32
C ASN A 155 6.62 -2.36 -11.58
N THR A 156 5.95 -1.60 -10.70
CA THR A 156 5.83 -0.14 -10.86
C THR A 156 7.19 0.56 -10.75
N VAL A 157 8.08 0.09 -9.87
CA VAL A 157 9.44 0.67 -9.73
C VAL A 157 10.39 0.23 -10.85
N SER A 158 10.16 -0.92 -11.48
CA SER A 158 11.08 -1.48 -12.48
C SER A 158 10.82 -1.02 -13.93
N VAL A 159 9.67 -0.39 -14.23
CA VAL A 159 9.29 -0.08 -15.62
C VAL A 159 9.85 1.25 -16.16
N GLU A 160 10.37 2.15 -15.32
CA GLU A 160 11.02 3.41 -15.78
C GLU A 160 12.51 3.54 -15.38
N GLY A 161 13.18 2.46 -14.94
CA GLY A 161 14.64 2.43 -14.77
C GLY A 161 15.44 2.44 -16.07
N GLY A 162 14.79 2.72 -17.20
CA GLY A 162 15.39 2.85 -18.52
C GLY A 162 15.99 4.23 -18.74
N MET A 163 17.29 4.37 -18.43
CA MET A 163 18.22 5.25 -19.17
C MET A 163 18.01 6.78 -19.02
N VAL A 164 18.27 7.33 -17.83
CA VAL A 164 18.70 8.74 -17.71
C VAL A 164 19.92 8.79 -16.77
N GLY A 165 21.12 8.99 -17.31
CA GLY A 165 22.35 9.17 -16.52
C GLY A 165 23.62 8.46 -17.01
N ARG A 166 23.62 7.84 -18.20
CA ARG A 166 24.86 7.42 -18.87
C ARG A 166 25.14 8.36 -20.04
N GLY A 167 25.67 9.54 -19.70
CA GLY A 167 26.25 10.54 -20.60
C GLY A 167 27.27 11.32 -19.80
#